data_AF-A0A803MTD6-F1
#
_entry.id   AF-A0A803MTD6-F1
#
_cell.length_a   1.000
_cell.length_b   1.000
_cell.length_c   1.000
_cell.angle_alpha   90.00
_cell.angle_beta   90.00
_cell.angle_gamma   90.00
#
_symmetry.space_group_name_H-M   'P 1'
#
loop_
_entity.id
_entity.type
_entity.pdbx_description
1 polymer ?
#
loop_
_entity_poly.entity_id
_entity_poly.type
_entity_poly.pdbx_seq_one_letter_code
_entity_poly.pdbx_strand_id
1 'polypeptide(L)'
;MDEYRKKSVVIVEEYFANDDVVSTANELRELGMPNYDYCFVKKLVSMAMDRHNKEKEMAAVLLSSLYADVICPSQVYKGFSKLVECVDDLVVDIPNVVDTLALFIARAIIDDILPPIFLTKKMIILPKDSKGVEVIRRTQKGYLSIPYHTEIIEKRWGGSKNKTVEDVKANITTLLTEFVVSGDKKEACMCIKELNVPYFHHEIMKRALILAMERQKAEGKILELLRMVAKEGLINSSQINKGFNRVIETIDDLSLDIPNARQILHSLISKCASEGWLSVSSLKYLSVEPKKRPLEEGVAKSFKMKAQAIIQEYFLSRDTIEVYNCLDSENSTSSSELNVVFVKRLINLAMDRKNKEKEMASVLLSSLSLPAEDVVNGFIMLIESADDTALDNPIIVDDLVKFLARAVIDEVISPSHLEDIGNQFMECDSKGNQIIQMTKSLLKARLSGERILRCWGGEGSKGNGWTVDDVKDKIGKLLEEYECGGELTEAFRCIKELGMPFFHHEVVKKALVIVVEKKNERLWKLLEECFNSGLITVNQMTKGFIRFEESLDDLALDVPEAKQQFSCCVYKANNLDWLDSSSFSNEPRDLLNVGNQSKD
;
A
#
# COMPACT_ATOMS: atom_id res chain seq x y z
N MET A 1 11.46 40.56 -12.98
CA MET A 1 11.41 39.40 -13.92
C MET A 1 12.59 38.45 -13.71
N ASP A 2 13.83 38.93 -13.66
CA ASP A 2 14.99 38.05 -13.43
C ASP A 2 15.01 37.40 -12.05
N GLU A 3 14.58 38.13 -11.02
CA GLU A 3 14.40 37.57 -9.68
C GLU A 3 13.36 36.44 -9.66
N TYR A 4 12.20 36.65 -10.30
CA TYR A 4 11.17 35.62 -10.45
C TYR A 4 11.74 34.38 -11.14
N ARG A 5 12.48 34.55 -12.25
CA ARG A 5 13.12 33.43 -12.96
C ARG A 5 14.07 32.64 -12.08
N LYS A 6 14.88 33.30 -11.25
CA LYS A 6 15.79 32.64 -10.31
C LYS A 6 15.03 31.85 -9.25
N LYS A 7 14.01 32.45 -8.63
CA LYS A 7 13.16 31.78 -7.64
C LYS A 7 12.41 30.59 -8.26
N SER A 8 11.89 30.72 -9.48
CA SER A 8 11.26 29.59 -10.19
C SER A 8 12.21 28.40 -10.38
N VAL A 9 13.52 28.62 -10.58
CA VAL A 9 14.46 27.49 -10.68
C VAL A 9 14.51 26.74 -9.36
N VAL A 10 14.63 27.46 -8.24
CA VAL A 10 14.71 26.87 -6.90
C VAL A 10 13.44 26.06 -6.58
N ILE A 11 12.27 26.66 -6.80
CA ILE A 11 10.97 25.99 -6.57
C ILE A 11 10.86 24.69 -7.39
N VAL A 12 11.29 24.71 -8.66
CA VAL A 12 11.25 23.51 -9.51
C VAL A 12 12.22 22.43 -9.02
N GLU A 13 13.42 22.79 -8.58
CA GLU A 13 14.37 21.83 -8.02
C GLU A 13 13.85 21.17 -6.74
N GLU A 14 13.30 21.98 -5.83
CA GLU A 14 12.71 21.49 -4.59
C GLU A 14 11.53 20.57 -4.87
N TYR A 15 10.63 20.96 -5.79
CA TYR A 15 9.53 20.12 -6.23
C TYR A 15 10.00 18.77 -6.80
N PHE A 16 11.02 18.76 -7.67
CA PHE A 16 11.54 17.49 -8.19
C PHE A 16 12.19 16.61 -7.12
N ALA A 17 12.63 17.19 -6.01
CA ALA A 17 13.19 16.45 -4.88
C ALA A 17 12.12 15.88 -3.95
N ASN A 18 11.05 16.62 -3.68
CA ASN A 18 10.07 16.29 -2.63
C ASN A 18 8.66 15.91 -3.13
N ASP A 19 8.33 16.17 -4.39
CA ASP A 19 7.00 16.00 -5.00
C ASP A 19 5.86 16.71 -4.23
N ASP A 20 6.17 17.80 -3.52
CA ASP A 20 5.19 18.54 -2.72
C ASP A 20 4.48 19.62 -3.54
N VAL A 21 3.32 19.23 -4.09
CA VAL A 21 2.45 20.13 -4.87
C VAL A 21 1.92 21.29 -4.01
N VAL A 22 1.63 21.06 -2.73
CA VAL A 22 1.04 22.08 -1.85
C VAL A 22 2.08 23.12 -1.46
N SER A 23 3.30 22.70 -1.11
CA SER A 23 4.42 23.62 -0.86
C SER A 23 4.70 24.46 -2.10
N THR A 24 4.81 23.81 -3.26
CA THR A 24 5.05 24.49 -4.54
C THR A 24 3.97 25.54 -4.85
N ALA A 25 2.69 25.20 -4.62
CA ALA A 25 1.57 26.11 -4.79
C ALA A 25 1.67 27.34 -3.87
N ASN A 26 2.02 27.13 -2.60
CA ASN A 26 2.16 28.21 -1.62
C ASN A 26 3.34 29.12 -1.97
N GLU A 27 4.50 28.56 -2.29
CA GLU A 27 5.70 29.32 -2.67
C GLU A 27 5.44 30.18 -3.91
N LEU A 28 4.73 29.66 -4.92
CA LEU A 28 4.34 30.42 -6.10
C LEU A 28 3.37 31.57 -5.77
N ARG A 29 2.40 31.35 -4.88
CA ARG A 29 1.48 32.40 -4.41
C ARG A 29 2.25 33.50 -3.67
N GLU A 30 3.22 33.11 -2.84
CA GLU A 30 4.06 34.02 -2.06
C GLU A 30 4.98 34.89 -2.94
N LEU A 31 5.33 34.44 -4.15
CA LEU A 31 6.06 35.29 -5.10
C LEU A 31 5.28 36.56 -5.45
N GLY A 32 3.94 36.56 -5.34
CA GLY A 32 3.11 37.75 -5.51
C GLY A 32 3.18 38.41 -6.89
N MET A 33 3.60 37.66 -7.92
CA MET A 33 3.92 38.18 -9.27
C MET A 33 3.22 37.38 -10.40
N PRO A 34 1.88 37.25 -10.39
CA PRO A 34 1.14 36.32 -11.27
C PRO A 34 1.30 36.60 -12.77
N ASN A 35 1.62 37.84 -13.15
CA ASN A 35 1.88 38.20 -14.55
C ASN A 35 3.14 37.55 -15.15
N TYR A 36 3.97 36.93 -14.31
CA TYR A 36 5.21 36.27 -14.66
C TYR A 36 5.16 34.74 -14.53
N ASP A 37 4.02 34.14 -14.20
CA ASP A 37 3.91 32.68 -14.01
C ASP A 37 4.23 31.87 -15.27
N TYR A 38 4.09 32.48 -16.46
CA TYR A 38 4.58 31.88 -17.70
C TYR A 38 6.08 31.54 -17.65
N CYS A 39 6.88 32.26 -16.84
CA CYS A 39 8.29 31.95 -16.61
C CYS A 39 8.47 30.65 -15.83
N PHE A 40 7.62 30.40 -14.83
CA PHE A 40 7.63 29.15 -14.07
C PHE A 40 7.25 27.98 -14.97
N VAL A 41 6.14 28.09 -15.72
CA VAL A 41 5.69 27.06 -16.69
C VAL A 41 6.80 26.73 -17.68
N LYS A 42 7.43 27.76 -18.28
CA LYS A 42 8.57 27.57 -19.18
C LYS A 42 9.72 26.85 -18.49
N LYS A 43 10.07 27.26 -17.26
CA LYS A 43 11.23 26.71 -16.55
C LYS A 43 10.98 25.25 -16.15
N LEU A 44 9.84 24.94 -15.55
CA LEU A 44 9.42 23.60 -15.16
C LEU A 44 9.52 22.61 -16.32
N VAL A 45 8.88 22.91 -17.45
CA VAL A 45 8.90 22.02 -18.62
C VAL A 45 10.31 21.93 -19.22
N SER A 46 11.05 23.04 -19.32
CA SER A 46 12.42 23.02 -19.85
C SER A 46 13.37 22.14 -19.02
N MET A 47 13.27 22.21 -17.68
CA MET A 47 14.08 21.39 -16.79
C MET A 47 13.65 19.93 -16.84
N ALA A 48 12.36 19.64 -16.92
CA ALA A 48 11.85 18.28 -17.03
C ALA A 48 12.30 17.59 -18.32
N MET A 49 12.35 18.32 -19.44
CA MET A 49 12.77 17.77 -20.73
C MET A 49 14.23 17.29 -20.73
N ASP A 50 15.08 17.91 -19.93
CA ASP A 50 16.49 17.54 -19.74
C ASP A 50 16.70 16.44 -18.69
N ARG A 51 15.61 15.93 -18.09
CA ARG A 51 15.63 14.89 -17.05
C ARG A 51 14.94 13.60 -17.50
N HIS A 52 14.71 12.69 -16.56
CA HIS A 52 14.12 11.39 -16.83
C HIS A 52 12.59 11.48 -16.96
N ASN A 53 11.96 10.38 -17.35
CA ASN A 53 10.50 10.33 -17.49
C ASN A 53 9.77 10.64 -16.18
N LYS A 54 10.38 10.35 -15.01
CA LYS A 54 9.82 10.72 -13.71
C LYS A 54 9.57 12.23 -13.62
N GLU A 55 10.59 13.05 -13.86
CA GLU A 55 10.45 14.51 -13.75
C GLU A 55 9.52 15.08 -14.84
N LYS A 56 9.43 14.41 -16.00
CA LYS A 56 8.48 14.76 -17.05
C LYS A 56 7.03 14.54 -16.60
N GLU A 57 6.76 13.40 -15.97
CA GLU A 57 5.45 13.11 -15.39
C GLU A 57 5.12 14.06 -14.23
N MET A 58 6.07 14.28 -13.32
CA MET A 58 5.90 15.24 -12.22
C MET A 58 5.56 16.63 -12.75
N ALA A 59 6.26 17.12 -13.77
CA ALA A 59 5.98 18.42 -14.38
C ALA A 59 4.58 18.48 -15.01
N ALA A 60 4.13 17.43 -15.70
CA ALA A 60 2.80 17.38 -16.27
C ALA A 60 1.70 17.41 -15.19
N VAL A 61 1.83 16.55 -14.18
CA VAL A 61 0.91 16.47 -13.05
C VAL A 61 0.85 17.79 -12.27
N LEU A 62 2.01 18.39 -12.01
CA LEU A 62 2.08 19.66 -11.30
C LEU A 62 1.37 20.77 -12.07
N LEU A 63 1.62 20.89 -13.38
CA LEU A 63 0.92 21.89 -14.21
C LEU A 63 -0.59 21.72 -14.17
N SER A 64 -1.08 20.49 -14.24
CA SER A 64 -2.51 20.17 -14.15
C SER A 64 -3.09 20.49 -12.77
N SER A 65 -2.31 20.28 -11.70
CA SER A 65 -2.72 20.59 -10.32
C SER A 65 -2.74 22.09 -10.03
N LEU A 66 -1.81 22.86 -10.60
CA LEU A 66 -1.70 24.31 -10.39
C LEU A 66 -2.62 25.12 -11.32
N TYR A 67 -3.14 24.51 -12.38
CA TYR A 67 -3.95 25.19 -13.38
C TYR A 67 -5.24 25.74 -12.80
N ALA A 68 -5.57 26.99 -13.16
CA ALA A 68 -6.76 27.74 -12.75
C ALA A 68 -6.85 28.10 -11.26
N ASP A 69 -6.18 27.36 -10.36
CA ASP A 69 -6.10 27.68 -8.93
C ASP A 69 -4.90 28.60 -8.60
N VAL A 70 -3.70 28.24 -9.04
CA VAL A 70 -2.47 29.00 -8.76
C VAL A 70 -2.01 29.76 -10.00
N ILE A 71 -2.00 29.11 -11.16
CA ILE A 71 -1.53 29.68 -12.42
C ILE A 71 -2.74 29.89 -13.34
N CYS A 72 -2.95 31.15 -13.75
CA CYS A 72 -4.05 31.46 -14.65
C CYS A 72 -3.85 30.82 -16.05
N PRO A 73 -4.93 30.42 -16.74
CA PRO A 73 -4.84 29.78 -18.07
C PRO A 73 -4.06 30.58 -19.12
N SER A 74 -4.14 31.92 -19.07
CA SER A 74 -3.39 32.81 -19.97
C SER A 74 -1.87 32.71 -19.77
N GLN A 75 -1.41 32.44 -18.54
CA GLN A 75 -0.01 32.26 -18.21
C GLN A 75 0.50 30.90 -18.68
N VAL A 76 -0.29 29.83 -18.54
CA VAL A 76 0.04 28.51 -19.11
C VAL A 76 0.15 28.58 -20.62
N TYR A 77 -0.83 29.19 -21.30
CA TYR A 77 -0.80 29.42 -22.75
C TYR A 77 0.46 30.20 -23.18
N LYS A 78 0.83 31.25 -22.42
CA LYS A 78 2.02 32.05 -22.67
C LYS A 78 3.32 31.28 -22.39
N GLY A 79 3.34 30.40 -21.39
CA GLY A 79 4.48 29.54 -21.06
C GLY A 79 4.79 28.56 -22.19
N PHE A 80 3.77 27.82 -22.64
CA PHE A 80 3.89 26.94 -23.81
C PHE A 80 4.23 27.70 -25.09
N SER A 81 3.66 28.89 -25.28
CA SER A 81 4.05 29.78 -26.39
C SER A 81 5.56 30.06 -26.40
N LYS A 82 6.12 30.42 -25.24
CA LYS A 82 7.54 30.73 -25.09
C LYS A 82 8.45 29.50 -25.16
N LEU A 83 7.93 28.30 -24.91
CA LEU A 83 8.65 27.05 -25.13
C LEU A 83 8.79 26.75 -26.61
N VAL A 84 7.69 26.79 -27.37
CA VAL A 84 7.71 26.52 -28.82
C VAL A 84 8.53 27.56 -29.59
N GLU A 85 8.52 28.82 -29.14
CA GLU A 85 9.35 29.90 -29.70
C GLU A 85 10.87 29.72 -29.46
N CYS A 86 11.27 28.89 -28.49
CA CYS A 86 12.69 28.70 -28.11
C CYS A 86 13.23 27.29 -28.43
N VAL A 87 12.51 26.47 -29.20
CA VAL A 87 12.92 25.08 -29.48
C VAL A 87 14.25 25.02 -30.23
N ASP A 88 14.48 25.95 -31.14
CA ASP A 88 15.72 26.02 -31.92
C ASP A 88 16.95 26.26 -31.03
N ASP A 89 16.79 26.96 -29.89
CA ASP A 89 17.86 27.13 -28.90
C ASP A 89 17.98 25.89 -28.00
N LEU A 90 16.84 25.36 -27.53
CA LEU A 90 16.81 24.23 -26.59
C LEU A 90 17.38 22.93 -27.16
N VAL A 91 17.34 22.76 -28.48
CA VAL A 91 17.84 21.54 -29.15
C VAL A 91 19.36 21.37 -29.05
N VAL A 92 20.08 22.44 -28.71
CA VAL A 92 21.52 22.38 -28.47
C VAL A 92 21.81 21.62 -27.19
N ASP A 93 20.99 21.83 -26.15
CA ASP A 93 21.21 21.27 -24.82
C ASP A 93 20.43 19.95 -24.61
N ILE A 94 19.23 19.83 -25.20
CA ILE A 94 18.30 18.73 -24.92
C ILE A 94 18.12 17.83 -26.16
N PRO A 95 18.63 16.60 -26.15
CA PRO A 95 18.39 15.63 -27.22
C PRO A 95 16.89 15.27 -27.28
N ASN A 96 16.33 15.15 -28.48
CA ASN A 96 14.90 14.83 -28.70
C ASN A 96 13.91 15.84 -28.09
N VAL A 97 14.30 17.12 -27.92
CA VAL A 97 13.41 18.18 -27.43
C VAL A 97 12.12 18.30 -28.25
N VAL A 98 12.21 18.04 -29.57
CA VAL A 98 11.06 18.12 -30.48
C VAL A 98 9.99 17.11 -30.10
N ASP A 99 10.35 15.83 -29.97
CA ASP A 99 9.41 14.77 -29.62
C ASP A 99 8.89 14.92 -28.17
N THR A 100 9.76 15.34 -27.26
CA THR A 100 9.42 15.50 -25.83
C THR A 100 8.49 16.68 -25.61
N LEU A 101 8.77 17.84 -26.20
CA LEU A 101 7.88 19.00 -26.10
C LEU A 101 6.56 18.75 -26.82
N ALA A 102 6.58 18.07 -27.98
CA ALA A 102 5.36 17.71 -28.69
C ALA A 102 4.43 16.84 -27.83
N LEU A 103 5.01 15.96 -27.01
CA LEU A 103 4.28 15.13 -26.07
C LEU A 103 3.75 15.94 -24.87
N PHE A 104 4.54 16.86 -24.31
CA PHE A 104 4.06 17.78 -23.26
C PHE A 104 2.85 18.59 -23.74
N ILE A 105 2.87 19.10 -24.98
CA ILE A 105 1.74 19.84 -25.55
C ILE A 105 0.53 18.92 -25.75
N ALA A 106 0.74 17.68 -26.20
CA ALA A 106 -0.35 16.71 -26.33
C ALA A 106 -1.00 16.41 -24.96
N ARG A 107 -0.17 16.17 -23.94
CA ARG A 107 -0.61 15.94 -22.55
C ARG A 107 -1.35 17.15 -21.99
N ALA A 108 -0.82 18.36 -22.19
CA ALA A 108 -1.47 19.59 -21.76
C ALA A 108 -2.85 19.83 -22.42
N ILE A 109 -3.03 19.37 -23.66
CA ILE A 109 -4.32 19.43 -24.34
C ILE A 109 -5.30 18.39 -23.79
N ILE A 110 -4.81 17.18 -23.48
CA ILE A 110 -5.62 16.10 -22.90
C ILE A 110 -6.07 16.44 -21.47
N ASP A 111 -5.20 17.08 -20.71
CA ASP A 111 -5.47 17.51 -19.32
C ASP A 111 -6.31 18.79 -19.27
N ASP A 112 -6.80 19.28 -20.40
CA ASP A 112 -7.59 20.51 -20.54
C ASP A 112 -6.92 21.79 -19.99
N ILE A 113 -5.58 21.79 -19.87
CA ILE A 113 -4.80 22.96 -19.45
C ILE A 113 -4.27 23.81 -20.62
N LEU A 114 -4.40 23.30 -21.85
CA LEU A 114 -4.05 24.02 -23.07
C LEU A 114 -5.09 23.76 -24.17
N PRO A 115 -5.70 24.79 -24.77
CA PRO A 115 -6.78 24.57 -25.74
C PRO A 115 -6.23 24.07 -27.09
N PRO A 116 -6.92 23.16 -27.82
CA PRO A 116 -6.47 22.64 -29.12
C PRO A 116 -6.16 23.72 -30.18
N ILE A 117 -6.86 24.87 -30.12
CA ILE A 117 -6.62 26.03 -30.98
C ILE A 117 -5.20 26.62 -30.85
N PHE A 118 -4.48 26.28 -29.77
CA PHE A 118 -3.07 26.62 -29.60
C PHE A 118 -2.24 26.16 -30.80
N LEU A 119 -2.47 24.93 -31.28
CA LEU A 119 -1.68 24.33 -32.36
C LEU A 119 -1.83 25.12 -33.66
N THR A 120 -3.06 25.42 -34.07
CA THR A 120 -3.32 26.16 -35.31
C THR A 120 -2.83 27.59 -35.22
N LYS A 121 -3.04 28.28 -34.09
CA LYS A 121 -2.53 29.65 -33.89
C LYS A 121 -1.01 29.71 -33.96
N LYS A 122 -0.30 28.78 -33.32
CA LYS A 122 1.17 28.78 -33.32
C LYS A 122 1.76 28.39 -34.66
N MET A 123 1.12 27.47 -35.39
CA MET A 123 1.53 27.11 -36.75
C MET A 123 1.54 28.32 -37.71
N ILE A 124 0.65 29.30 -37.52
CA ILE A 124 0.58 30.52 -38.36
C ILE A 124 1.66 31.55 -37.98
N ILE A 125 1.98 31.65 -36.69
CA ILE A 125 2.87 32.71 -36.16
C ILE A 125 4.35 32.33 -36.29
N LEU A 126 4.69 31.05 -36.17
CA LEU A 126 6.08 30.59 -36.16
C LEU A 126 6.70 30.61 -37.56
N PRO A 127 8.03 30.81 -37.69
CA PRO A 127 8.72 30.66 -38.96
C PRO A 127 8.54 29.25 -39.53
N LYS A 128 8.24 29.15 -40.83
CA LYS A 128 7.88 27.88 -41.50
C LYS A 128 8.91 26.76 -41.32
N ASP A 129 10.20 27.12 -41.24
CA ASP A 129 11.31 26.17 -41.14
C ASP A 129 11.84 26.03 -39.70
N SER A 130 11.15 26.58 -38.70
CA SER A 130 11.55 26.46 -37.30
C SER A 130 11.26 25.05 -36.74
N LYS A 131 12.08 24.59 -35.79
CA LYS A 131 11.76 23.36 -35.03
C LYS A 131 10.49 23.51 -34.21
N GLY A 132 10.08 24.73 -33.88
CA GLY A 132 8.79 25.01 -33.27
C GLY A 132 7.60 24.54 -34.12
N VAL A 133 7.63 24.74 -35.44
CA VAL A 133 6.59 24.22 -36.35
C VAL A 133 6.60 22.69 -36.39
N GLU A 134 7.79 22.09 -36.36
CA GLU A 134 7.93 20.64 -36.32
C GLU A 134 7.31 20.04 -35.05
N VAL A 135 7.51 20.66 -33.89
CA VAL A 135 6.84 20.29 -32.62
C VAL A 135 5.32 20.27 -32.79
N ILE A 136 4.73 21.33 -33.35
CA ILE A 136 3.28 21.43 -33.55
C ILE A 136 2.78 20.33 -34.49
N ARG A 137 3.48 20.08 -35.60
CA ARG A 137 3.14 19.02 -36.55
C ARG A 137 3.20 17.64 -35.90
N ARG A 138 4.23 17.40 -35.08
CA ARG A 138 4.44 16.16 -34.35
C ARG A 138 3.36 15.92 -33.30
N THR A 139 2.93 16.95 -32.58
CA THR A 139 1.78 16.88 -31.66
C THR A 139 0.50 16.48 -32.39
N GLN A 140 0.16 17.16 -33.48
CA GLN A 140 -1.07 16.90 -34.23
C GLN A 140 -1.10 15.49 -34.81
N LYS A 141 -0.10 15.13 -35.63
CA LYS A 141 -0.10 13.89 -36.39
C LYS A 141 0.39 12.69 -35.59
N GLY A 142 1.36 12.92 -34.70
CA GLY A 142 2.06 11.86 -33.98
C GLY A 142 1.45 11.50 -32.64
N TYR A 143 0.56 12.32 -32.08
CA TYR A 143 -0.06 12.07 -30.77
C TYR A 143 -1.58 12.17 -30.84
N LEU A 144 -2.12 13.32 -31.24
CA LEU A 144 -3.57 13.57 -31.14
C LEU A 144 -4.41 12.88 -32.23
N SER A 145 -3.81 12.52 -33.37
CA SER A 145 -4.52 11.84 -34.47
C SER A 145 -4.58 10.31 -34.31
N ILE A 146 -3.97 9.75 -33.27
CA ILE A 146 -3.89 8.29 -33.06
C ILE A 146 -5.13 7.81 -32.29
N PRO A 147 -5.74 6.65 -32.63
CA PRO A 147 -6.76 6.02 -31.80
C PRO A 147 -6.25 5.74 -30.38
N TYR A 148 -7.09 5.90 -29.36
CA TYR A 148 -6.72 5.70 -27.94
C TYR A 148 -5.59 6.62 -27.43
N HIS A 149 -5.37 7.77 -28.07
CA HIS A 149 -4.30 8.71 -27.71
C HIS A 149 -4.30 9.12 -26.24
N THR A 150 -5.47 9.32 -25.61
CA THR A 150 -5.61 9.69 -24.20
C THR A 150 -4.86 8.72 -23.27
N GLU A 151 -5.18 7.43 -23.36
CA GLU A 151 -4.61 6.40 -22.47
C GLU A 151 -3.11 6.17 -22.75
N ILE A 152 -2.69 6.24 -24.02
CA ILE A 152 -1.29 6.07 -24.42
C ILE A 152 -0.42 7.22 -23.91
N ILE A 153 -0.93 8.45 -23.99
CA ILE A 153 -0.18 9.65 -23.59
C ILE A 153 -0.10 9.74 -22.06
N GLU A 154 -1.16 9.40 -21.35
CA GLU A 154 -1.20 9.28 -19.88
C GLU A 154 -0.16 8.31 -19.32
N LYS A 155 0.09 7.20 -20.01
CA LYS A 155 1.00 6.16 -19.54
C LYS A 155 2.45 6.36 -19.99
N ARG A 156 2.71 7.30 -20.91
CA ARG A 156 3.99 7.34 -21.63
C ARG A 156 5.20 7.70 -20.76
N TRP A 157 5.01 8.51 -19.72
CA TRP A 157 6.07 8.81 -18.76
C TRP A 157 6.01 7.98 -17.48
N GLY A 158 5.13 6.98 -17.43
CA GLY A 158 5.13 5.95 -16.40
C GLY A 158 3.82 5.75 -15.66
N GLY A 159 2.74 6.48 -15.98
CA GLY A 159 1.38 6.16 -15.53
C GLY A 159 1.25 5.77 -14.05
N SER A 160 1.95 6.47 -13.15
CA SER A 160 1.89 6.36 -11.69
C SER A 160 3.01 7.25 -11.13
N LYS A 161 2.70 8.08 -10.14
CA LYS A 161 3.64 9.05 -9.52
C LYS A 161 4.88 8.38 -8.89
N ASN A 162 4.88 7.06 -8.74
CA ASN A 162 6.04 6.23 -8.40
C ASN A 162 5.97 4.92 -9.20
N LYS A 163 7.01 4.55 -9.95
CA LYS A 163 7.14 3.17 -10.46
C LYS A 163 7.24 2.26 -9.23
N THR A 164 6.14 1.59 -8.87
CA THR A 164 6.19 0.61 -7.79
C THR A 164 7.03 -0.58 -8.23
N VAL A 165 7.51 -1.38 -7.28
CA VAL A 165 8.20 -2.63 -7.58
C VAL A 165 7.30 -3.54 -8.42
N GLU A 166 6.00 -3.51 -8.15
CA GLU A 166 4.96 -4.26 -8.84
C GLU A 166 4.82 -3.81 -10.29
N ASP A 167 4.85 -2.51 -10.55
CA ASP A 167 4.83 -1.96 -11.92
C ASP A 167 6.07 -2.39 -12.70
N VAL A 168 7.25 -2.35 -12.07
CA VAL A 168 8.50 -2.79 -12.69
C VAL A 168 8.44 -4.30 -12.99
N LYS A 169 7.97 -5.11 -12.03
CA LYS A 169 7.76 -6.56 -12.20
C LYS A 169 6.78 -6.86 -13.35
N ALA A 170 5.68 -6.12 -13.44
CA ALA A 170 4.69 -6.26 -14.52
C ALA A 170 5.30 -5.88 -15.88
N ASN A 171 6.03 -4.77 -15.95
CA ASN A 171 6.73 -4.33 -17.17
C ASN A 171 7.77 -5.36 -17.63
N ILE A 172 8.53 -5.96 -16.71
CA ILE A 172 9.46 -7.04 -17.03
C ILE A 172 8.72 -8.25 -17.60
N THR A 173 7.59 -8.64 -17.00
CA THR A 173 6.76 -9.75 -17.52
C THR A 173 6.23 -9.47 -18.92
N THR A 174 5.73 -8.26 -19.17
CA THR A 174 5.25 -7.83 -20.49
C THR A 174 6.38 -7.87 -21.51
N LEU A 175 7.52 -7.26 -21.19
CA LEU A 175 8.74 -7.27 -22.02
C LEU A 175 9.14 -8.68 -22.44
N LEU A 176 9.24 -9.60 -21.47
CA LEU A 176 9.66 -10.98 -21.75
C LEU A 176 8.62 -11.73 -22.59
N THR A 177 7.34 -11.50 -22.32
CA THR A 177 6.24 -12.15 -23.06
C THR A 177 6.18 -11.65 -24.51
N GLU A 178 6.29 -10.34 -24.73
CA GLU A 178 6.35 -9.72 -26.05
C GLU A 178 7.58 -10.16 -26.83
N PHE A 179 8.74 -10.28 -26.17
CA PHE A 179 9.96 -10.79 -26.82
C PHE A 179 9.80 -12.24 -27.26
N VAL A 180 9.18 -13.11 -26.46
CA VAL A 180 8.96 -14.52 -26.85
C VAL A 180 8.13 -14.62 -28.13
N VAL A 181 7.15 -13.73 -28.29
CA VAL A 181 6.27 -13.66 -29.48
C VAL A 181 7.00 -13.04 -30.67
N SER A 182 7.55 -11.83 -30.50
CA SER A 182 8.14 -11.04 -31.59
C SER A 182 9.53 -11.53 -32.02
N GLY A 183 10.35 -11.96 -31.06
CA GLY A 183 11.79 -12.17 -31.26
C GLY A 183 12.60 -10.89 -31.48
N ASP A 184 12.02 -9.70 -31.26
CA ASP A 184 12.72 -8.43 -31.48
C ASP A 184 13.70 -8.13 -30.34
N LYS A 185 14.97 -8.41 -30.64
CA LYS A 185 16.10 -8.21 -29.72
C LYS A 185 16.35 -6.74 -29.41
N LYS A 186 16.17 -5.85 -30.41
CA LYS A 186 16.47 -4.43 -30.24
C LYS A 186 15.45 -3.79 -29.32
N GLU A 187 14.17 -4.11 -29.54
CA GLU A 187 13.09 -3.63 -28.68
C GLU A 187 13.27 -4.14 -27.25
N ALA A 188 13.55 -5.44 -27.05
CA ALA A 188 13.80 -5.98 -25.73
C ALA A 188 14.97 -5.27 -25.01
N CYS A 189 16.08 -5.00 -25.69
CA CYS A 189 17.20 -4.25 -25.13
C CYS A 189 16.83 -2.79 -24.81
N MET A 190 16.01 -2.14 -25.64
CA MET A 190 15.51 -0.80 -25.38
C MET A 190 14.61 -0.78 -24.13
N CYS A 191 13.64 -1.68 -24.05
CA CYS A 191 12.76 -1.80 -22.88
C CYS A 191 13.56 -2.06 -21.59
N ILE A 192 14.59 -2.92 -21.62
CA ILE A 192 15.48 -3.15 -20.46
C ILE A 192 16.18 -1.85 -20.02
N LYS A 193 16.69 -1.05 -20.97
CA LYS A 193 17.32 0.24 -20.65
C LYS A 193 16.31 1.23 -20.06
N GLU A 194 15.10 1.26 -20.58
CA GLU A 194 14.02 2.17 -20.14
C GLU A 194 13.45 1.82 -18.77
N LEU A 195 13.63 0.59 -18.29
CA LEU A 195 13.30 0.22 -16.91
C LEU A 195 14.07 1.10 -15.91
N ASN A 196 15.33 1.42 -16.20
CA ASN A 196 16.23 2.28 -15.41
C ASN A 196 16.34 1.85 -13.92
N VAL A 197 16.45 0.56 -13.67
CA VAL A 197 16.57 -0.03 -12.32
C VAL A 197 17.74 -1.02 -12.24
N PRO A 198 19.01 -0.55 -12.38
CA PRO A 198 20.18 -1.43 -12.54
C PRO A 198 20.40 -2.40 -11.37
N TYR A 199 19.99 -2.02 -10.16
CA TYR A 199 20.07 -2.88 -8.97
C TYR A 199 18.97 -3.94 -8.88
N PHE A 200 17.95 -3.85 -9.72
CA PHE A 200 16.80 -4.75 -9.80
C PHE A 200 16.81 -5.65 -11.05
N HIS A 201 17.87 -5.59 -11.87
CA HIS A 201 17.98 -6.42 -13.07
C HIS A 201 18.02 -7.93 -12.78
N HIS A 202 18.34 -8.34 -11.55
CA HIS A 202 18.21 -9.72 -11.10
C HIS A 202 16.77 -10.25 -11.23
N GLU A 203 15.76 -9.38 -11.21
CA GLU A 203 14.36 -9.75 -11.44
C GLU A 203 14.09 -10.13 -12.91
N ILE A 204 14.76 -9.46 -13.86
CA ILE A 204 14.73 -9.83 -15.29
C ILE A 204 15.26 -11.25 -15.45
N MET A 205 16.40 -11.54 -14.81
CA MET A 205 17.03 -12.86 -14.83
C MET A 205 16.12 -13.94 -14.24
N LYS A 206 15.58 -13.71 -13.04
CA LYS A 206 14.67 -14.65 -12.37
C LYS A 206 13.45 -14.95 -13.24
N ARG A 207 12.74 -13.92 -13.71
CA ARG A 207 11.52 -14.08 -14.51
C ARG A 207 11.79 -14.74 -15.86
N ALA A 208 12.89 -14.39 -16.52
CA ALA A 208 13.27 -15.00 -17.79
C ALA A 208 13.59 -16.49 -17.63
N LEU A 209 14.31 -16.88 -16.58
CA LEU A 209 14.63 -18.28 -16.29
C LEU A 209 13.35 -19.09 -15.99
N ILE A 210 12.46 -18.56 -15.15
CA ILE A 210 11.16 -19.20 -14.86
C ILE A 210 10.35 -19.35 -16.15
N LEU A 211 10.25 -18.29 -16.97
CA LEU A 211 9.54 -18.35 -18.25
C LEU A 211 10.14 -19.38 -19.22
N ALA A 212 11.47 -19.54 -19.24
CA ALA A 212 12.15 -20.56 -20.03
C ALA A 212 11.84 -21.98 -19.53
N MET A 213 11.73 -22.16 -18.21
CA MET A 213 11.34 -23.43 -17.59
C MET A 213 9.88 -23.79 -17.88
N GLU A 214 8.96 -22.82 -17.80
CA GLU A 214 7.53 -22.99 -18.11
C GLU A 214 7.28 -23.24 -19.60
N ARG A 215 8.01 -22.54 -20.47
CA ARG A 215 7.83 -22.59 -21.93
C ARG A 215 9.10 -23.11 -22.60
N GLN A 216 9.36 -24.42 -22.49
CA GLN A 216 10.57 -25.02 -23.08
C GLN A 216 10.77 -24.74 -24.58
N LYS A 217 9.69 -24.58 -25.36
CA LYS A 217 9.79 -24.19 -26.78
C LYS A 217 10.40 -22.79 -27.00
N ALA A 218 10.30 -21.91 -26.01
CA ALA A 218 10.84 -20.55 -26.03
C ALA A 218 12.23 -20.44 -25.36
N GLU A 219 12.71 -21.50 -24.69
CA GLU A 219 13.97 -21.51 -23.94
C GLU A 219 15.14 -20.94 -24.76
N GLY A 220 15.32 -21.42 -25.99
CA GLY A 220 16.45 -20.99 -26.84
C GLY A 220 16.44 -19.49 -27.14
N LYS A 221 15.26 -18.91 -27.39
CA LYS A 221 15.11 -17.47 -27.63
C LYS A 221 15.44 -16.67 -26.36
N ILE A 222 14.93 -17.12 -25.22
CA ILE A 222 15.12 -16.44 -23.93
C ILE A 222 16.59 -16.47 -23.53
N LEU A 223 17.25 -17.63 -23.61
CA LEU A 223 18.69 -17.73 -23.30
C LEU A 223 19.54 -16.90 -24.24
N GLU A 224 19.15 -16.78 -25.51
CA GLU A 224 19.83 -15.90 -26.46
C GLU A 224 19.73 -14.42 -26.06
N LEU A 225 18.56 -13.95 -25.61
CA LEU A 225 18.39 -12.60 -25.06
C LEU A 225 19.27 -12.41 -23.82
N LEU A 226 19.21 -13.32 -22.85
CA LEU A 226 19.98 -13.24 -21.61
C LEU A 226 21.50 -13.19 -21.86
N ARG A 227 21.99 -14.01 -22.79
CA ARG A 227 23.38 -13.99 -23.22
C ARG A 227 23.77 -12.64 -23.83
N MET A 228 22.92 -12.05 -24.65
CA MET A 228 23.20 -10.77 -25.31
C MET A 228 23.27 -9.64 -24.30
N VAL A 229 22.28 -9.52 -23.41
CA VAL A 229 22.26 -8.47 -22.37
C VAL A 229 23.40 -8.63 -21.37
N ALA A 230 23.87 -9.87 -21.13
CA ALA A 230 25.08 -10.14 -20.35
C ALA A 230 26.35 -9.69 -21.09
N LYS A 231 26.51 -10.05 -22.38
CA LYS A 231 27.69 -9.68 -23.19
C LYS A 231 27.79 -8.18 -23.46
N GLU A 232 26.65 -7.51 -23.65
CA GLU A 232 26.58 -6.06 -23.83
C GLU A 232 26.73 -5.29 -22.50
N GLY A 233 26.78 -5.98 -21.36
CA GLY A 233 26.92 -5.36 -20.04
C GLY A 233 25.67 -4.62 -19.56
N LEU A 234 24.51 -4.82 -20.20
CA LEU A 234 23.23 -4.26 -19.75
C LEU A 234 22.81 -4.84 -18.40
N ILE A 235 23.17 -6.10 -18.14
CA ILE A 235 23.05 -6.73 -16.82
C ILE A 235 24.43 -7.19 -16.39
N ASN A 236 24.91 -6.66 -15.27
CA ASN A 236 26.22 -7.03 -14.72
C ASN A 236 26.22 -8.44 -14.10
N SER A 237 27.40 -9.04 -13.94
CA SER A 237 27.55 -10.40 -13.41
C SER A 237 26.97 -10.61 -12.01
N SER A 238 26.97 -9.58 -11.16
CA SER A 238 26.37 -9.65 -9.83
C SER A 238 24.85 -9.84 -9.91
N GLN A 239 24.19 -9.09 -10.79
CA GLN A 239 22.75 -9.20 -11.04
C GLN A 239 22.38 -10.54 -11.71
N ILE A 240 23.23 -11.04 -12.61
CA ILE A 240 23.07 -12.38 -13.21
C ILE A 240 23.10 -13.46 -12.13
N ASN A 241 24.17 -13.50 -11.33
CA ASN A 241 24.33 -14.51 -10.28
C ASN A 241 23.20 -14.44 -9.25
N LYS A 242 22.80 -13.22 -8.85
CA LYS A 242 21.68 -13.01 -7.92
C LYS A 242 20.36 -13.53 -8.48
N GLY A 243 20.10 -13.32 -9.77
CA GLY A 243 18.92 -13.86 -10.45
C GLY A 243 18.86 -15.39 -10.44
N PHE A 244 19.97 -16.05 -10.76
CA PHE A 244 20.07 -17.52 -10.72
C PHE A 244 19.89 -18.07 -9.29
N ASN A 245 20.54 -17.47 -8.30
CA ASN A 245 20.43 -17.89 -6.90
C ASN A 245 18.99 -17.82 -6.39
N ARG A 246 18.26 -16.77 -6.76
CA ARG A 246 16.84 -16.63 -6.41
C ARG A 246 15.98 -17.75 -7.02
N VAL A 247 16.26 -18.19 -8.24
CA VAL A 247 15.54 -19.33 -8.84
C VAL A 247 15.89 -20.64 -8.13
N ILE A 248 17.17 -20.82 -7.74
CA ILE A 248 17.63 -21.99 -6.97
C ILE A 248 16.94 -22.06 -5.60
N GLU A 249 16.79 -20.93 -4.92
CA GLU A 249 16.11 -20.84 -3.62
C GLU A 249 14.61 -21.20 -3.72
N THR A 250 13.93 -20.73 -4.77
CA THR A 250 12.50 -21.00 -4.98
C THR A 250 12.23 -22.30 -5.73
N ILE A 251 13.24 -23.15 -5.99
CA ILE A 251 13.07 -24.30 -6.90
C ILE A 251 12.10 -25.37 -6.36
N ASP A 252 12.00 -25.51 -5.04
CA ASP A 252 11.05 -26.44 -4.41
C ASP A 252 9.60 -25.98 -4.65
N ASP A 253 9.34 -24.68 -4.54
CA ASP A 253 8.04 -24.07 -4.86
C ASP A 253 7.78 -24.05 -6.38
N LEU A 254 8.79 -23.85 -7.23
CA LEU A 254 8.62 -23.94 -8.69
C LEU A 254 8.33 -25.37 -9.16
N SER A 255 8.80 -26.38 -8.41
CA SER A 255 8.51 -27.79 -8.68
C SER A 255 7.06 -28.17 -8.35
N LEU A 256 6.26 -27.23 -7.82
CA LEU A 256 4.81 -27.36 -7.69
C LEU A 256 4.14 -27.23 -9.06
N ASP A 257 4.54 -26.22 -9.83
CA ASP A 257 3.90 -25.81 -11.07
C ASP A 257 4.58 -26.39 -12.31
N ILE A 258 5.90 -26.64 -12.23
CA ILE A 258 6.72 -27.09 -13.35
C ILE A 258 7.28 -28.49 -13.03
N PRO A 259 6.76 -29.56 -13.68
CA PRO A 259 7.33 -30.90 -13.54
C PRO A 259 8.81 -30.91 -13.93
N ASN A 260 9.64 -31.58 -13.14
CA ASN A 260 11.09 -31.65 -13.35
C ASN A 260 11.82 -30.29 -13.31
N ALA A 261 11.26 -29.26 -12.66
CA ALA A 261 11.87 -27.92 -12.56
C ALA A 261 13.35 -27.97 -12.18
N ARG A 262 13.71 -28.84 -11.22
CA ARG A 262 15.07 -29.05 -10.73
C ARG A 262 16.03 -29.56 -11.81
N GLN A 263 15.62 -30.56 -12.61
CA GLN A 263 16.44 -31.03 -13.74
C GLN A 263 16.55 -29.98 -14.85
N ILE A 264 15.46 -29.27 -15.13
CA ILE A 264 15.44 -28.21 -16.15
C ILE A 264 16.41 -27.10 -15.75
N LEU A 265 16.32 -26.60 -14.51
CA LEU A 265 17.21 -25.55 -14.01
C LEU A 265 18.68 -26.00 -14.03
N HIS A 266 18.98 -27.24 -13.65
CA HIS A 266 20.33 -27.78 -13.74
C HIS A 266 20.86 -27.77 -15.20
N SER A 267 20.03 -28.16 -16.17
CA SER A 267 20.34 -28.09 -17.60
C SER A 267 20.62 -26.65 -18.05
N LEU A 268 19.77 -25.69 -17.65
CA LEU A 268 19.95 -24.27 -17.96
C LEU A 268 21.26 -23.73 -17.40
N ILE A 269 21.56 -23.99 -16.12
CA ILE A 269 22.83 -23.57 -15.49
C ILE A 269 24.03 -24.13 -16.26
N SER A 270 23.99 -25.43 -16.61
CA SER A 270 25.07 -26.09 -17.35
C SER A 270 25.30 -25.45 -18.72
N LYS A 271 24.22 -25.10 -19.43
CA LYS A 271 24.26 -24.44 -20.73
C LYS A 271 24.75 -23.00 -20.66
N CYS A 272 24.31 -22.22 -19.67
CA CYS A 272 24.76 -20.84 -19.48
C CYS A 272 26.24 -20.78 -19.06
N ALA A 273 26.69 -21.74 -18.26
CA ALA A 273 28.08 -21.89 -17.86
C ALA A 273 28.99 -22.27 -19.04
N SER A 274 28.57 -23.22 -19.89
CA SER A 274 29.35 -23.61 -21.08
C SER A 274 29.44 -22.50 -22.13
N GLU A 275 28.44 -21.61 -22.18
CA GLU A 275 28.45 -20.39 -23.01
C GLU A 275 29.25 -19.23 -22.40
N GLY A 276 29.77 -19.38 -21.18
CA GLY A 276 30.76 -18.48 -20.57
C GLY A 276 30.21 -17.19 -19.97
N TRP A 277 28.90 -17.06 -19.77
CA TRP A 277 28.28 -15.84 -19.21
C TRP A 277 27.69 -16.04 -17.80
N LEU A 278 27.86 -17.23 -17.21
CA LEU A 278 27.47 -17.57 -15.84
C LEU A 278 28.65 -18.17 -15.06
N SER A 279 28.89 -17.68 -13.85
CA SER A 279 29.91 -18.23 -12.95
C SER A 279 29.29 -19.20 -11.96
N VAL A 280 29.46 -20.52 -12.20
CA VAL A 280 28.88 -21.57 -11.36
C VAL A 280 29.38 -21.52 -9.91
N SER A 281 30.62 -21.07 -9.69
CA SER A 281 31.21 -20.92 -8.34
C SER A 281 30.51 -19.86 -7.47
N SER A 282 29.74 -18.96 -8.09
CA SER A 282 28.99 -17.91 -7.38
C SER A 282 27.54 -18.33 -7.09
N LEU A 283 27.16 -19.57 -7.42
CA LEU A 283 25.81 -20.08 -7.23
C LEU A 283 25.66 -20.91 -5.96
N LYS A 284 24.48 -20.84 -5.34
CA LYS A 284 24.07 -21.72 -4.25
C LYS A 284 23.96 -23.17 -4.75
N TYR A 285 24.20 -24.12 -3.86
CA TYR A 285 24.17 -25.55 -4.19
C TYR A 285 22.76 -26.01 -4.61
N LEU A 286 22.65 -26.59 -5.81
CA LEU A 286 21.41 -27.16 -6.34
C LEU A 286 21.50 -28.70 -6.35
N SER A 287 20.81 -29.37 -5.42
CA SER A 287 20.64 -30.83 -5.46
C SER A 287 19.79 -31.24 -6.68
N VAL A 288 20.13 -32.35 -7.35
CA VAL A 288 19.35 -32.88 -8.49
C VAL A 288 18.22 -33.80 -8.03
N GLU A 289 18.45 -34.56 -6.95
CA GLU A 289 17.39 -35.30 -6.28
C GLU A 289 16.62 -34.37 -5.33
N PRO A 290 15.28 -34.48 -5.24
CA PRO A 290 14.58 -33.92 -4.10
C PRO A 290 15.25 -34.52 -2.87
N LYS A 291 15.62 -33.69 -1.87
CA LYS A 291 16.04 -34.24 -0.58
C LYS A 291 14.96 -35.26 -0.20
N LYS A 292 15.28 -36.54 -0.02
CA LYS A 292 14.33 -37.52 0.52
C LYS A 292 13.86 -36.95 1.86
N ARG A 293 12.65 -36.43 1.88
CA ARG A 293 12.00 -35.82 3.04
C ARG A 293 10.70 -36.58 3.31
N PRO A 294 10.24 -36.64 4.56
CA PRO A 294 9.20 -37.58 4.98
C PRO A 294 7.88 -37.36 4.22
N LEU A 295 7.04 -38.39 4.24
CA LEU A 295 5.68 -38.42 3.65
C LEU A 295 4.76 -37.24 4.06
N GLU A 296 5.13 -36.46 5.07
CA GLU A 296 4.45 -35.25 5.58
C GLU A 296 4.51 -34.05 4.61
N GLU A 297 5.55 -33.92 3.78
CA GLU A 297 5.74 -32.72 2.94
C GLU A 297 4.81 -32.68 1.71
N GLY A 298 4.28 -33.83 1.28
CA GLY A 298 3.27 -33.93 0.22
C GLY A 298 1.91 -33.33 0.63
N VAL A 299 1.55 -33.50 1.90
CA VAL A 299 0.36 -32.89 2.51
C VAL A 299 0.55 -31.38 2.60
N ALA A 300 1.69 -30.92 3.14
CA ALA A 300 2.02 -29.50 3.21
C ALA A 300 2.03 -28.81 1.83
N LYS A 301 2.57 -29.48 0.81
CA LYS A 301 2.55 -29.02 -0.59
C LYS A 301 1.12 -28.88 -1.13
N SER A 302 0.27 -29.88 -0.92
CA SER A 302 -1.14 -29.84 -1.35
C SER A 302 -1.92 -28.74 -0.62
N PHE A 303 -1.65 -28.56 0.68
CA PHE A 303 -2.26 -27.53 1.49
C PHE A 303 -1.84 -26.13 1.07
N LYS A 304 -0.55 -25.89 0.74
CA LYS A 304 -0.08 -24.58 0.24
C LYS A 304 -0.86 -24.09 -0.97
N MET A 305 -1.19 -24.99 -1.91
CA MET A 305 -2.00 -24.67 -3.10
C MET A 305 -3.45 -24.34 -2.72
N LYS A 306 -4.06 -25.13 -1.85
CA LYS A 306 -5.42 -24.87 -1.34
C LYS A 306 -5.49 -23.56 -0.56
N ALA A 307 -4.57 -23.34 0.38
CA ALA A 307 -4.45 -22.11 1.15
C ALA A 307 -4.34 -20.90 0.24
N GLN A 308 -3.52 -20.97 -0.82
CA GLN A 308 -3.46 -19.90 -1.81
C GLN A 308 -4.81 -19.63 -2.49
N ALA A 309 -5.54 -20.67 -2.91
CA ALA A 309 -6.86 -20.50 -3.53
C ALA A 309 -7.85 -19.85 -2.56
N ILE A 310 -7.92 -20.35 -1.31
CA ILE A 310 -8.76 -19.82 -0.24
C ILE A 310 -8.46 -18.34 0.02
N ILE A 311 -7.18 -17.97 0.14
CA ILE A 311 -6.76 -16.58 0.40
C ILE A 311 -7.11 -15.68 -0.79
N GLN A 312 -6.91 -16.15 -2.02
CA GLN A 312 -7.24 -15.38 -3.22
C GLN A 312 -8.74 -15.15 -3.35
N GLU A 313 -9.55 -16.16 -3.07
CA GLU A 313 -11.01 -16.03 -3.03
C GLU A 313 -11.43 -15.05 -1.94
N TYR A 314 -10.87 -15.16 -0.74
CA TYR A 314 -11.11 -14.22 0.36
C TYR A 314 -10.78 -12.78 -0.04
N PHE A 315 -9.68 -12.53 -0.74
CA PHE A 315 -9.34 -11.18 -1.23
C PHE A 315 -10.37 -10.60 -2.20
N LEU A 316 -11.19 -11.45 -2.84
CA LEU A 316 -12.29 -11.04 -3.72
C LEU A 316 -13.63 -10.96 -2.97
N SER A 317 -13.95 -11.96 -2.14
CA SER A 317 -15.26 -12.13 -1.50
C SER A 317 -15.40 -11.43 -0.15
N ARG A 318 -14.30 -11.29 0.59
CA ARG A 318 -14.23 -10.87 2.00
C ARG A 318 -14.95 -11.80 2.97
N ASP A 319 -15.27 -13.01 2.54
CA ASP A 319 -15.98 -13.98 3.38
C ASP A 319 -15.03 -14.68 4.34
N THR A 320 -14.97 -14.22 5.59
CA THR A 320 -14.14 -14.82 6.63
C THR A 320 -14.68 -16.18 7.10
N ILE A 321 -15.99 -16.41 6.96
CA ILE A 321 -16.65 -17.64 7.41
C ILE A 321 -16.27 -18.77 6.46
N GLU A 322 -16.26 -18.51 5.15
CA GLU A 322 -15.83 -19.51 4.17
C GLU A 322 -14.37 -19.92 4.37
N VAL A 323 -13.49 -18.97 4.70
CA VAL A 323 -12.09 -19.30 5.04
C VAL A 323 -12.03 -20.20 6.28
N TYR A 324 -12.77 -19.86 7.34
CA TYR A 324 -12.82 -20.67 8.55
C TYR A 324 -13.29 -22.10 8.25
N ASN A 325 -14.40 -22.26 7.53
CA ASN A 325 -14.94 -23.57 7.15
C ASN A 325 -13.94 -24.39 6.30
N CYS A 326 -13.29 -23.73 5.33
CA CYS A 326 -12.25 -24.38 4.53
C CYS A 326 -11.09 -24.89 5.39
N LEU A 327 -10.61 -24.07 6.33
CA LEU A 327 -9.51 -24.45 7.22
C LEU A 327 -9.92 -25.55 8.21
N ASP A 328 -11.12 -25.47 8.79
CA ASP A 328 -11.64 -26.45 9.73
C ASP A 328 -11.80 -27.84 9.08
N SER A 329 -12.26 -27.87 7.82
CA SER A 329 -12.39 -29.11 7.06
C SER A 329 -11.05 -29.84 6.82
N GLU A 330 -9.95 -29.09 6.69
CA GLU A 330 -8.60 -29.61 6.44
C GLU A 330 -7.85 -29.93 7.75
N ASN A 331 -8.22 -29.32 8.88
CA ASN A 331 -7.53 -29.44 10.17
C ASN A 331 -7.74 -30.77 10.91
N SER A 332 -8.46 -31.73 10.30
CA SER A 332 -8.74 -33.05 10.87
C SER A 332 -7.51 -33.97 10.98
N THR A 333 -6.33 -33.60 10.45
CA THR A 333 -5.14 -34.48 10.46
C THR A 333 -3.82 -33.88 10.95
N SER A 334 -3.61 -32.56 11.03
CA SER A 334 -2.40 -31.92 11.59
C SER A 334 -2.62 -30.40 11.77
N SER A 335 -3.13 -29.92 12.91
CA SER A 335 -3.68 -28.56 13.02
C SER A 335 -2.64 -27.43 13.05
N SER A 336 -1.54 -27.59 13.81
CA SER A 336 -0.60 -26.48 14.08
C SER A 336 0.28 -26.13 12.88
N GLU A 337 0.93 -27.12 12.24
CA GLU A 337 1.82 -26.86 11.10
C GLU A 337 1.10 -26.26 9.88
N LEU A 338 -0.15 -26.67 9.64
CA LEU A 338 -0.96 -26.12 8.56
C LEU A 338 -1.38 -24.68 8.85
N ASN A 339 -1.74 -24.36 10.09
CA ASN A 339 -2.03 -22.98 10.51
C ASN A 339 -0.80 -22.07 10.32
N VAL A 340 0.40 -22.53 10.71
CA VAL A 340 1.66 -21.81 10.51
C VAL A 340 1.89 -21.52 9.01
N VAL A 341 1.70 -22.53 8.17
CA VAL A 341 1.84 -22.40 6.70
C VAL A 341 0.81 -21.42 6.14
N PHE A 342 -0.44 -21.46 6.62
CA PHE A 342 -1.50 -20.56 6.20
C PHE A 342 -1.18 -19.10 6.55
N VAL A 343 -0.77 -18.83 7.80
CA VAL A 343 -0.38 -17.48 8.26
C VAL A 343 0.75 -16.92 7.39
N LYS A 344 1.82 -17.70 7.17
CA LYS A 344 2.93 -17.31 6.29
C LYS A 344 2.44 -17.01 4.87
N ARG A 345 1.54 -17.84 4.33
CA ARG A 345 1.03 -17.68 2.95
C ARG A 345 0.13 -16.46 2.83
N LEU A 346 -0.75 -16.22 3.80
CA LEU A 346 -1.65 -15.07 3.85
C LEU A 346 -0.87 -13.76 3.83
N ILE A 347 0.09 -13.60 4.75
CA ILE A 347 0.87 -12.36 4.85
C ILE A 347 1.74 -12.15 3.60
N ASN A 348 2.42 -13.19 3.10
CA ASN A 348 3.20 -13.07 1.85
C ASN A 348 2.35 -12.64 0.66
N LEU A 349 1.19 -13.28 0.45
CA LEU A 349 0.29 -12.91 -0.65
C LEU A 349 -0.29 -11.49 -0.51
N ALA A 350 -0.43 -11.00 0.72
CA ALA A 350 -0.90 -9.64 1.00
C ALA A 350 0.20 -8.59 0.77
N MET A 351 1.45 -8.87 1.17
CA MET A 351 2.59 -7.97 0.99
C MET A 351 2.90 -7.71 -0.49
N ASP A 352 2.65 -8.68 -1.36
CA ASP A 352 2.77 -8.53 -2.82
C ASP A 352 1.60 -7.75 -3.46
N ARG A 353 0.68 -7.19 -2.68
CA ARG A 353 -0.55 -6.52 -3.14
C ARG A 353 -0.72 -5.12 -2.54
N LYS A 354 -1.85 -4.47 -2.86
CA LYS A 354 -2.16 -3.13 -2.37
C LYS A 354 -2.50 -3.18 -0.88
N ASN A 355 -2.47 -2.02 -0.24
CA ASN A 355 -2.73 -1.95 1.20
C ASN A 355 -4.13 -2.45 1.59
N LYS A 356 -5.11 -2.43 0.66
CA LYS A 356 -6.42 -3.06 0.86
C LYS A 356 -6.29 -4.53 1.23
N GLU A 357 -5.51 -5.32 0.49
CA GLU A 357 -5.32 -6.73 0.77
C GLU A 357 -4.46 -6.95 2.03
N LYS A 358 -3.59 -6.00 2.38
CA LYS A 358 -2.84 -6.00 3.64
C LYS A 358 -3.75 -5.82 4.86
N GLU A 359 -4.68 -4.86 4.80
CA GLU A 359 -5.72 -4.70 5.83
C GLU A 359 -6.61 -5.95 5.91
N MET A 360 -7.03 -6.50 4.78
CA MET A 360 -7.83 -7.73 4.76
C MET A 360 -7.10 -8.90 5.43
N ALA A 361 -5.79 -9.04 5.21
CA ALA A 361 -4.99 -10.06 5.88
C ALA A 361 -4.90 -9.83 7.40
N SER A 362 -4.70 -8.60 7.87
CA SER A 362 -4.73 -8.28 9.30
C SER A 362 -6.09 -8.60 9.94
N VAL A 363 -7.19 -8.19 9.29
CA VAL A 363 -8.55 -8.49 9.75
C VAL A 363 -8.80 -9.99 9.79
N LEU A 364 -8.40 -10.73 8.75
CA LEU A 364 -8.58 -12.18 8.70
C LEU A 364 -7.82 -12.89 9.84
N LEU A 365 -6.57 -12.49 10.12
CA LEU A 365 -5.80 -13.06 11.25
C LEU A 365 -6.53 -12.87 12.59
N SER A 366 -7.11 -11.70 12.83
CA SER A 366 -7.92 -11.44 14.03
C SER A 366 -9.25 -12.20 14.06
N SER A 367 -9.85 -12.46 12.88
CA SER A 367 -11.16 -13.10 12.78
C SER A 367 -11.10 -14.62 12.92
N LEU A 368 -10.01 -15.25 12.46
CA LEU A 368 -9.87 -16.71 12.45
C LEU A 368 -9.62 -17.32 13.84
N SER A 369 -9.26 -16.51 14.84
CA SER A 369 -8.96 -16.98 16.21
C SER A 369 -7.99 -18.17 16.24
N LEU A 370 -6.95 -18.14 15.39
CA LEU A 370 -5.92 -19.18 15.36
C LEU A 370 -5.14 -19.22 16.69
N PRO A 371 -4.61 -20.37 17.11
CA PRO A 371 -3.73 -20.44 18.28
C PRO A 371 -2.58 -19.44 18.14
N ALA A 372 -2.32 -18.65 19.18
CA ALA A 372 -1.31 -17.60 19.14
C ALA A 372 0.09 -18.16 18.79
N GLU A 373 0.42 -19.37 19.26
CA GLU A 373 1.67 -20.06 18.93
C GLU A 373 1.82 -20.36 17.43
N ASP A 374 0.74 -20.70 16.73
CA ASP A 374 0.77 -20.95 15.29
C ASP A 374 1.00 -19.64 14.53
N VAL A 375 0.40 -18.55 15.00
CA VAL A 375 0.62 -17.20 14.42
C VAL A 375 2.04 -16.73 14.66
N VAL A 376 2.58 -16.93 15.88
CA VAL A 376 3.97 -16.63 16.25
C VAL A 376 4.95 -17.38 15.36
N ASN A 377 4.78 -18.69 15.21
CA ASN A 377 5.62 -19.51 14.33
C ASN A 377 5.50 -19.08 12.86
N GLY A 378 4.31 -18.66 12.41
CA GLY A 378 4.11 -18.06 11.09
C GLY A 378 4.93 -16.78 10.89
N PHE A 379 4.95 -15.89 11.87
CA PHE A 379 5.78 -14.68 11.87
C PHE A 379 7.28 -14.99 11.92
N ILE A 380 7.72 -15.96 12.72
CA ILE A 380 9.12 -16.42 12.74
C ILE A 380 9.54 -16.85 11.34
N MET A 381 8.77 -17.73 10.68
CA MET A 381 9.09 -18.18 9.32
C MET A 381 9.08 -17.05 8.28
N LEU A 382 8.32 -15.98 8.48
CA LEU A 382 8.34 -14.79 7.62
C LEU A 382 9.62 -13.98 7.83
N ILE A 383 9.99 -13.75 9.09
CA ILE A 383 11.18 -13.02 9.49
C ILE A 383 12.46 -13.73 9.03
N GLU A 384 12.55 -15.05 9.17
CA GLU A 384 13.66 -15.86 8.65
C GLU A 384 13.84 -15.69 7.13
N SER A 385 12.74 -15.55 6.39
CA SER A 385 12.78 -15.31 4.94
C SER A 385 12.87 -13.83 4.55
N ALA A 386 12.84 -12.89 5.49
CA ALA A 386 12.76 -11.46 5.19
C ALA A 386 14.01 -10.95 4.46
N ASP A 387 15.19 -11.55 4.72
CA ASP A 387 16.42 -11.18 4.03
C ASP A 387 16.32 -11.36 2.52
N ASP A 388 15.84 -12.53 2.08
CA ASP A 388 15.64 -12.86 0.67
C ASP A 388 14.44 -12.10 0.08
N THR A 389 13.33 -12.03 0.81
CA THR A 389 12.11 -11.39 0.30
C THR A 389 12.28 -9.87 0.10
N ALA A 390 13.01 -9.20 1.00
CA ALA A 390 13.30 -7.77 0.86
C ALA A 390 14.29 -7.42 -0.27
N LEU A 391 14.95 -8.42 -0.88
CA LEU A 391 15.66 -8.20 -2.15
C LEU A 391 14.69 -7.97 -3.32
N ASP A 392 13.44 -8.43 -3.18
CA ASP A 392 12.41 -8.37 -4.21
C ASP A 392 11.57 -7.12 -4.07
N ASN A 393 11.31 -6.71 -2.83
CA ASN A 393 10.64 -5.47 -2.50
C ASN A 393 11.17 -4.97 -1.14
N PRO A 394 11.98 -3.91 -1.09
CA PRO A 394 12.52 -3.37 0.16
C PRO A 394 11.43 -2.94 1.16
N ILE A 395 10.22 -2.63 0.68
CA ILE A 395 9.07 -2.22 1.50
C ILE A 395 8.59 -3.38 2.40
N ILE A 396 8.92 -4.64 2.07
CA ILE A 396 8.51 -5.82 2.86
C ILE A 396 8.99 -5.74 4.31
N VAL A 397 10.14 -5.12 4.59
CA VAL A 397 10.60 -4.92 5.98
C VAL A 397 9.61 -4.04 6.75
N ASP A 398 9.18 -2.93 6.16
CA ASP A 398 8.22 -2.00 6.76
C ASP A 398 6.81 -2.62 6.84
N ASP A 399 6.41 -3.39 5.83
CA ASP A 399 5.15 -4.12 5.84
C ASP A 399 5.13 -5.20 6.95
N LEU A 400 6.20 -5.99 7.09
CA LEU A 400 6.31 -6.98 8.17
C LEU A 400 6.28 -6.32 9.55
N VAL A 401 6.95 -5.18 9.73
CA VAL A 401 6.88 -4.38 10.95
C VAL A 401 5.43 -3.98 11.26
N LYS A 402 4.70 -3.50 10.25
CA LYS A 402 3.29 -3.12 10.39
C LYS A 402 2.38 -4.31 10.68
N PHE A 403 2.57 -5.44 10.01
CA PHE A 403 1.80 -6.67 10.28
C PHE A 403 2.04 -7.18 11.69
N LEU A 404 3.29 -7.21 12.14
CA LEU A 404 3.65 -7.68 13.49
C LEU A 404 3.10 -6.72 14.55
N ALA A 405 3.23 -5.41 14.36
CA ALA A 405 2.62 -4.41 15.23
C ALA A 405 1.09 -4.52 15.25
N ARG A 406 0.46 -4.74 14.08
CA ARG A 406 -0.99 -4.88 13.95
C ARG A 406 -1.49 -6.16 14.64
N ALA A 407 -0.77 -7.27 14.53
CA ALA A 407 -1.10 -8.51 15.23
C ALA A 407 -1.06 -8.35 16.77
N VAL A 408 -0.16 -7.51 17.30
CA VAL A 408 -0.13 -7.15 18.72
C VAL A 408 -1.32 -6.26 19.11
N ILE A 409 -1.63 -5.25 18.29
CA ILE A 409 -2.75 -4.32 18.55
C ILE A 409 -4.12 -5.00 18.40
N ASP A 410 -4.26 -5.92 17.46
CA ASP A 410 -5.46 -6.73 17.25
C ASP A 410 -5.53 -7.91 18.24
N GLU A 411 -4.62 -7.99 19.21
CA GLU A 411 -4.56 -9.01 20.26
C GLU A 411 -4.45 -10.46 19.73
N VAL A 412 -3.97 -10.64 18.50
CA VAL A 412 -3.70 -11.96 17.87
C VAL A 412 -2.46 -12.60 18.50
N ILE A 413 -1.47 -11.78 18.85
CA ILE A 413 -0.29 -12.19 19.64
C ILE A 413 -0.09 -11.21 20.79
N SER A 414 0.40 -11.69 21.93
CA SER A 414 0.64 -10.85 23.11
C SER A 414 1.98 -10.10 23.00
N PRO A 415 2.21 -9.06 23.82
CA PRO A 415 3.52 -8.44 23.95
C PRO A 415 4.62 -9.41 24.40
N SER A 416 4.30 -10.45 25.19
CA SER A 416 5.28 -11.47 25.58
C SER A 416 5.70 -12.34 24.40
N HIS A 417 4.75 -12.73 23.54
CA HIS A 417 5.07 -13.45 22.30
C HIS A 417 6.00 -12.63 21.38
N LEU A 418 5.83 -11.31 21.32
CA LEU A 418 6.74 -10.43 20.57
C LEU A 418 8.16 -10.43 21.16
N GLU A 419 8.29 -10.53 22.48
CA GLU A 419 9.59 -10.69 23.15
C GLU A 419 10.23 -12.05 22.81
N ASP A 420 9.44 -13.12 22.81
CA ASP A 420 9.89 -14.47 22.47
C ASP A 420 10.39 -14.56 21.03
N ILE A 421 9.68 -13.97 20.07
CA ILE A 421 10.16 -13.82 18.68
C ILE A 421 11.48 -13.05 18.68
N GLY A 422 11.56 -11.94 19.42
CA GLY A 422 12.79 -11.14 19.51
C GLY A 422 14.00 -11.90 20.04
N ASN A 423 13.80 -12.80 20.99
CA ASN A 423 14.87 -13.62 21.56
C ASN A 423 15.48 -14.60 20.54
N GLN A 424 14.74 -14.98 19.49
CA GLN A 424 15.25 -15.86 18.42
C GLN A 424 16.17 -15.13 17.42
N PHE A 425 16.03 -13.81 17.27
CA PHE A 425 16.75 -13.02 16.25
C PHE A 425 17.79 -12.06 16.85
N MET A 426 18.52 -12.49 17.89
CA MET A 426 19.47 -11.65 18.63
C MET A 426 20.79 -11.35 17.88
N GLU A 427 21.01 -11.93 16.70
CA GLU A 427 22.22 -11.65 15.92
C GLU A 427 22.28 -10.18 15.46
N CYS A 428 23.38 -9.51 15.81
CA CYS A 428 23.68 -8.14 15.41
C CYS A 428 23.82 -8.11 13.87
N ASP A 429 23.11 -7.21 13.20
CA ASP A 429 23.05 -7.01 11.74
C ASP A 429 22.07 -7.87 10.91
N SER A 430 21.24 -8.73 11.51
CA SER A 430 20.16 -9.40 10.76
C SER A 430 18.95 -8.48 10.50
N LYS A 431 18.30 -8.60 9.32
CA LYS A 431 17.03 -7.89 9.08
C LYS A 431 15.94 -8.32 10.06
N GLY A 432 16.00 -9.54 10.59
CA GLY A 432 15.08 -10.00 11.63
C GLY A 432 15.17 -9.16 12.90
N ASN A 433 16.38 -8.91 13.40
CA ASN A 433 16.59 -8.01 14.54
C ASN A 433 16.07 -6.59 14.23
N GLN A 434 16.33 -6.09 13.03
CA GLN A 434 15.83 -4.79 12.57
C GLN A 434 14.29 -4.71 12.62
N ILE A 435 13.58 -5.71 12.08
CA ILE A 435 12.11 -5.80 12.10
C ILE A 435 11.59 -5.74 13.54
N ILE A 436 12.20 -6.50 14.46
CA ILE A 436 11.77 -6.53 15.86
C ILE A 436 12.00 -5.18 16.54
N GLN A 437 13.15 -4.54 16.36
CA GLN A 437 13.44 -3.23 16.95
C GLN A 437 12.51 -2.13 16.42
N MET A 438 12.23 -2.15 15.11
CA MET A 438 11.30 -1.22 14.48
C MET A 438 9.87 -1.44 14.99
N THR A 439 9.44 -2.70 15.14
CA THR A 439 8.11 -3.04 15.68
C THR A 439 7.95 -2.56 17.12
N LYS A 440 8.94 -2.84 17.98
CA LYS A 440 8.95 -2.36 19.38
C LYS A 440 8.93 -0.83 19.45
N SER A 441 9.64 -0.15 18.56
CA SER A 441 9.64 1.32 18.48
C SER A 441 8.28 1.87 18.03
N LEU A 442 7.63 1.22 17.06
CA LEU A 442 6.33 1.60 16.55
C LEU A 442 5.23 1.45 17.63
N LEU A 443 5.27 0.35 18.39
CA LEU A 443 4.33 0.09 19.49
C LEU A 443 4.50 1.07 20.67
N LYS A 444 5.73 1.51 20.96
CA LYS A 444 6.03 2.47 22.04
C LYS A 444 5.68 3.92 21.70
N ALA A 445 5.40 4.24 20.43
CA ALA A 445 5.10 5.61 20.03
C ALA A 445 3.78 6.11 20.63
N ARG A 446 3.68 7.42 20.89
CA ARG A 446 2.43 8.05 21.37
C ARG A 446 1.30 7.83 20.34
N LEU A 447 0.12 7.41 20.80
CA LEU A 447 -1.03 7.04 19.95
C LEU A 447 -0.72 5.91 18.95
N SER A 448 0.23 5.03 19.26
CA SER A 448 0.62 3.91 18.40
C SER A 448 -0.56 3.05 17.99
N GLY A 449 -1.46 2.69 18.92
CA GLY A 449 -2.64 1.88 18.62
C GLY A 449 -3.50 2.44 17.50
N GLU A 450 -3.92 3.70 17.58
CA GLU A 450 -4.75 4.35 16.56
C GLU A 450 -4.05 4.47 15.20
N ARG A 451 -2.73 4.71 15.21
CA ARG A 451 -1.92 4.79 13.99
C ARG A 451 -1.72 3.43 13.34
N ILE A 452 -1.49 2.40 14.15
CA ILE A 452 -1.29 1.01 13.69
C ILE A 452 -2.61 0.45 13.15
N LEU A 453 -3.75 0.76 13.78
CA LEU A 453 -5.08 0.42 13.25
C LEU A 453 -5.37 1.03 11.86
N ARG A 454 -4.56 2.01 11.43
CA ARG A 454 -4.68 2.70 10.14
C ARG A 454 -3.43 2.56 9.27
N CYS A 455 -2.50 1.66 9.63
CA CYS A 455 -1.18 1.60 9.02
C CYS A 455 -1.21 1.25 7.51
N TRP A 456 -2.28 0.60 7.07
CA TRP A 456 -2.51 0.26 5.68
C TRP A 456 -3.24 1.39 4.91
N GLY A 457 -3.79 2.40 5.58
CA GLY A 457 -4.65 3.37 4.92
C GLY A 457 -6.01 2.74 4.61
N GLY A 458 -7.06 3.26 5.25
CA GLY A 458 -8.40 2.70 5.18
C GLY A 458 -9.01 2.79 3.78
N GLU A 459 -8.73 1.81 2.92
CA GLU A 459 -9.53 1.49 1.73
C GLU A 459 -10.26 0.14 1.88
N GLY A 460 -10.23 -0.42 3.09
CA GLY A 460 -11.01 -1.59 3.49
C GLY A 460 -12.53 -1.36 3.44
N SER A 461 -13.00 -0.11 3.41
CA SER A 461 -14.43 0.22 3.28
C SER A 461 -14.63 0.98 1.98
N LYS A 462 -15.44 0.44 1.06
CA LYS A 462 -15.94 1.25 -0.06
C LYS A 462 -16.73 2.42 0.52
N GLY A 463 -16.25 3.64 0.25
CA GLY A 463 -17.02 4.88 0.38
C GLY A 463 -16.53 5.81 1.48
N ASN A 464 -15.79 6.83 1.05
CA ASN A 464 -15.42 8.06 1.76
C ASN A 464 -14.30 7.92 2.78
N GLY A 465 -13.17 8.59 2.53
CA GLY A 465 -12.05 8.72 3.46
C GLY A 465 -12.45 9.47 4.73
N TRP A 466 -13.15 8.77 5.63
CA TRP A 466 -13.59 9.30 6.90
C TRP A 466 -12.41 9.51 7.84
N THR A 467 -12.30 10.73 8.34
CA THR A 467 -11.50 11.05 9.52
C THR A 467 -12.12 10.40 10.78
N VAL A 468 -11.39 10.40 11.90
CA VAL A 468 -12.01 9.98 13.21
C VAL A 468 -13.27 10.79 13.48
N ASP A 469 -13.24 12.07 13.11
CA ASP A 469 -14.32 13.01 13.40
C ASP A 469 -15.55 12.73 12.55
N ASP A 470 -15.38 12.30 11.30
CA ASP A 470 -16.50 11.86 10.44
C ASP A 470 -17.19 10.61 11.00
N VAL A 471 -16.41 9.67 11.55
CA VAL A 471 -16.97 8.47 12.20
C VAL A 471 -17.71 8.85 13.48
N LYS A 472 -17.15 9.75 14.30
CA LYS A 472 -17.79 10.24 15.51
C LYS A 472 -19.10 10.99 15.23
N ASP A 473 -19.12 11.79 14.16
CA ASP A 473 -20.32 12.50 13.69
C ASP A 473 -21.38 11.51 13.22
N LYS A 474 -20.98 10.49 12.46
CA LYS A 474 -21.90 9.44 12.00
C LYS A 474 -22.46 8.60 13.15
N ILE A 475 -21.64 8.22 14.12
CA ILE A 475 -22.10 7.55 15.34
C ILE A 475 -23.08 8.46 16.11
N GLY A 476 -22.79 9.76 16.21
CA GLY A 476 -23.70 10.74 16.82
C GLY A 476 -25.08 10.73 16.14
N LYS A 477 -25.11 10.92 14.82
CA LYS A 477 -26.36 10.91 14.02
C LYS A 477 -27.14 9.61 14.15
N LEU A 478 -26.45 8.47 14.15
CA LEU A 478 -27.07 7.15 14.33
C LEU A 478 -27.78 7.04 15.68
N LEU A 479 -27.11 7.46 16.75
CA LEU A 479 -27.67 7.37 18.11
C LEU A 479 -28.81 8.38 18.31
N GLU A 480 -28.70 9.58 17.74
CA GLU A 480 -29.77 10.59 17.71
C GLU A 480 -31.00 10.08 16.95
N GLU A 481 -30.83 9.49 15.75
CA GLU A 481 -31.92 8.94 14.96
C GLU A 481 -32.65 7.81 15.71
N TYR A 482 -31.89 6.90 16.32
CA TYR A 482 -32.47 5.82 17.12
C TYR A 482 -33.19 6.36 18.38
N GLU A 483 -32.61 7.36 19.05
CA GLU A 483 -33.25 8.06 20.16
C GLU A 483 -34.59 8.70 19.73
N CYS A 484 -34.64 9.34 18.57
CA CYS A 484 -35.82 10.04 18.04
C CYS A 484 -36.93 9.12 17.51
N GLY A 485 -36.75 7.80 17.51
CA GLY A 485 -37.79 6.87 17.05
C GLY A 485 -37.30 5.71 16.18
N GLY A 486 -36.04 5.72 15.73
CA GLY A 486 -35.52 4.76 14.76
C GLY A 486 -35.57 3.30 15.19
N GLU A 487 -35.67 2.39 14.23
CA GLU A 487 -35.78 0.94 14.47
C GLU A 487 -34.49 0.35 15.05
N LEU A 488 -34.61 -0.59 16.00
CA LEU A 488 -33.47 -1.26 16.64
C LEU A 488 -32.61 -2.03 15.63
N THR A 489 -33.27 -2.73 14.70
CA THR A 489 -32.61 -3.50 13.64
C THR A 489 -31.79 -2.61 12.70
N GLU A 490 -32.27 -1.39 12.45
CA GLU A 490 -31.59 -0.42 11.61
C GLU A 490 -30.38 0.20 12.31
N ALA A 491 -30.52 0.59 13.58
CA ALA A 491 -29.39 1.05 14.39
C ALA A 491 -28.30 -0.04 14.49
N PHE A 492 -28.72 -1.28 14.72
CA PHE A 492 -27.84 -2.44 14.77
C PHE A 492 -27.10 -2.67 13.43
N ARG A 493 -27.84 -2.63 12.31
CA ARG A 493 -27.26 -2.73 10.96
C ARG A 493 -26.27 -1.61 10.70
N CYS A 494 -26.60 -0.38 11.05
CA CYS A 494 -25.74 0.78 10.87
C CYS A 494 -24.46 0.69 11.70
N ILE A 495 -24.50 0.21 12.95
CA ILE A 495 -23.30 -0.04 13.77
C ILE A 495 -22.43 -1.12 13.11
N LYS A 496 -23.04 -2.21 12.64
CA LYS A 496 -22.31 -3.29 11.93
C LYS A 496 -21.67 -2.79 10.63
N GLU A 497 -22.35 -1.93 9.89
CA GLU A 497 -21.87 -1.34 8.63
C GLU A 497 -20.81 -0.25 8.81
N LEU A 498 -20.56 0.22 10.04
CA LEU A 498 -19.38 1.04 10.32
C LEU A 498 -18.10 0.26 9.97
N GLY A 499 -18.11 -1.07 10.12
CA GLY A 499 -16.95 -1.91 9.80
C GLY A 499 -15.72 -1.60 10.66
N MET A 500 -15.93 -1.02 11.86
CA MET A 500 -14.88 -0.59 12.78
C MET A 500 -15.05 -1.22 14.17
N PRO A 501 -14.93 -2.54 14.31
CA PRO A 501 -15.19 -3.25 15.57
C PRO A 501 -14.31 -2.75 16.73
N PHE A 502 -13.10 -2.27 16.44
CA PHE A 502 -12.18 -1.72 17.45
C PHE A 502 -12.53 -0.31 17.93
N PHE A 503 -13.47 0.37 17.25
CA PHE A 503 -13.94 1.72 17.57
C PHE A 503 -15.36 1.71 18.17
N HIS A 504 -15.94 0.54 18.41
CA HIS A 504 -17.27 0.40 19.00
C HIS A 504 -17.35 0.98 20.43
N HIS A 505 -16.22 1.13 21.14
CA HIS A 505 -16.16 1.87 22.40
C HIS A 505 -16.69 3.31 22.28
N GLU A 506 -16.64 3.93 21.08
CA GLU A 506 -17.16 5.28 20.85
C GLU A 506 -18.70 5.27 20.77
N VAL A 507 -19.30 4.20 20.22
CA VAL A 507 -20.75 3.98 20.27
C VAL A 507 -21.21 3.86 21.73
N VAL A 508 -20.49 3.07 22.52
CA VAL A 508 -20.76 2.90 23.96
C VAL A 508 -20.62 4.22 24.71
N LYS A 509 -19.50 4.94 24.54
CA LYS A 509 -19.27 6.23 25.19
C LYS A 509 -20.40 7.23 24.89
N LYS A 510 -20.70 7.46 23.61
CA LYS A 510 -21.72 8.44 23.19
C LYS A 510 -23.13 8.03 23.62
N ALA A 511 -23.44 6.74 23.58
CA ALA A 511 -24.71 6.25 24.12
C ALA A 511 -24.80 6.48 25.63
N LEU A 512 -23.73 6.23 26.40
CA LEU A 512 -23.69 6.49 27.84
C LEU A 512 -23.89 7.97 28.19
N VAL A 513 -23.33 8.90 27.41
CA VAL A 513 -23.61 10.34 27.55
C VAL A 513 -25.11 10.59 27.51
N ILE A 514 -25.80 10.11 26.47
CA ILE A 514 -27.25 10.32 26.32
C ILE A 514 -28.05 9.57 27.41
N VAL A 515 -27.64 8.36 27.77
CA VAL A 515 -28.27 7.57 28.84
C VAL A 515 -28.19 8.31 30.18
N VAL A 516 -27.04 8.88 30.53
CA VAL A 516 -26.83 9.60 31.79
C VAL A 516 -27.46 10.99 31.78
N GLU A 517 -27.42 11.69 30.65
CA GLU A 517 -28.04 13.01 30.52
C GLU A 517 -29.57 12.94 30.57
N LYS A 518 -30.16 11.97 29.86
CA LYS A 518 -31.61 11.93 29.59
C LYS A 518 -32.34 10.75 30.22
N LYS A 519 -31.64 9.87 30.95
CA LYS A 519 -32.19 8.60 31.48
C LYS A 519 -32.80 7.74 30.37
N ASN A 520 -32.11 7.68 29.22
CA ASN A 520 -32.62 7.07 28.01
C ASN A 520 -32.52 5.53 28.03
N GLU A 521 -33.56 4.86 28.51
CA GLU A 521 -33.65 3.39 28.57
C GLU A 521 -33.64 2.72 27.17
N ARG A 522 -33.96 3.45 26.10
CA ARG A 522 -33.96 2.89 24.73
C ARG A 522 -32.53 2.64 24.24
N LEU A 523 -31.63 3.60 24.48
CA LEU A 523 -30.21 3.46 24.15
C LEU A 523 -29.50 2.43 25.02
N TRP A 524 -29.93 2.28 26.28
CA TRP A 524 -29.47 1.19 27.13
C TRP A 524 -29.79 -0.18 26.50
N LYS A 525 -31.03 -0.38 26.02
CA LYS A 525 -31.43 -1.62 25.32
C LYS A 525 -30.67 -1.84 24.01
N LEU A 526 -30.31 -0.78 23.28
CA LEU A 526 -29.46 -0.92 22.09
C LEU A 526 -28.08 -1.49 22.47
N LEU A 527 -27.46 -0.97 23.53
CA LEU A 527 -26.18 -1.50 24.01
C LEU A 527 -26.30 -2.96 24.46
N GLU A 528 -27.41 -3.32 25.11
CA GLU A 528 -27.72 -4.70 25.53
C GLU A 528 -27.80 -5.66 24.35
N GLU A 529 -28.55 -5.30 23.32
CA GLU A 529 -28.70 -6.12 22.11
C GLU A 529 -27.39 -6.19 21.31
N CYS A 530 -26.64 -5.09 21.22
CA CYS A 530 -25.31 -5.07 20.62
C CYS A 530 -24.31 -5.95 21.38
N PHE A 531 -24.41 -6.04 22.70
CA PHE A 531 -23.55 -6.92 23.51
C PHE A 531 -23.96 -8.39 23.37
N ASN A 532 -25.24 -8.70 23.56
CA ASN A 532 -25.76 -10.08 23.52
C ASN A 532 -25.56 -10.77 22.16
N SER A 533 -25.54 -9.99 21.09
CA SER A 533 -25.26 -10.47 19.73
C SER A 533 -23.77 -10.60 19.40
N GLY A 534 -22.88 -10.19 20.30
CA GLY A 534 -21.43 -10.14 20.08
C GLY A 534 -20.96 -9.01 19.16
N LEU A 535 -21.84 -8.07 18.76
CA LEU A 535 -21.46 -6.92 17.94
C LEU A 535 -20.55 -5.95 18.69
N ILE A 536 -20.74 -5.79 20.00
CA ILE A 536 -19.85 -5.06 20.90
C ILE A 536 -19.29 -6.04 21.93
N THR A 537 -17.98 -6.23 21.91
CA THR A 537 -17.30 -7.16 22.81
C THR A 537 -17.16 -6.58 24.22
N VAL A 538 -16.92 -7.44 25.23
CA VAL A 538 -16.61 -7.03 26.62
C VAL A 538 -15.48 -5.99 26.68
N ASN A 539 -14.44 -6.14 25.84
CA ASN A 539 -13.33 -5.18 25.75
C ASN A 539 -13.80 -3.81 25.25
N GLN A 540 -14.60 -3.78 24.18
CA GLN A 540 -15.14 -2.53 23.63
C GLN A 540 -16.15 -1.86 24.57
N MET A 541 -16.94 -2.66 25.28
CA MET A 541 -17.85 -2.20 26.31
C MET A 541 -17.08 -1.56 27.47
N THR A 542 -16.09 -2.27 28.03
CA THR A 542 -15.23 -1.78 29.11
C THR A 542 -14.51 -0.49 28.72
N LYS A 543 -13.90 -0.43 27.53
CA LYS A 543 -13.23 0.79 27.01
C LYS A 543 -14.20 1.96 26.88
N GLY A 544 -15.45 1.71 26.48
CA GLY A 544 -16.46 2.74 26.35
C GLY A 544 -16.86 3.34 27.70
N PHE A 545 -17.02 2.51 28.73
CA PHE A 545 -17.29 2.94 30.10
C PHE A 545 -16.12 3.75 30.69
N ILE A 546 -14.87 3.30 30.52
CA ILE A 546 -13.68 4.02 30.99
C ILE A 546 -13.60 5.40 30.32
N ARG A 547 -13.79 5.48 29.00
CA ARG A 547 -13.75 6.76 28.27
C ARG A 547 -14.89 7.71 28.62
N PHE A 548 -16.01 7.17 29.10
CA PHE A 548 -17.11 7.99 29.62
C PHE A 548 -16.76 8.52 31.02
N GLU A 549 -16.20 7.68 31.89
CA GLU A 549 -15.70 8.07 33.22
C GLU A 549 -14.67 9.21 33.14
N GLU A 550 -13.73 9.15 32.18
CA GLU A 550 -12.76 10.22 31.92
C GLU A 550 -13.41 11.58 31.56
N SER A 551 -14.61 11.57 31.00
CA SER A 551 -15.39 12.78 30.66
C SER A 551 -16.51 13.11 31.64
N LEU A 552 -16.62 12.36 32.75
CA LEU A 552 -17.73 12.46 33.69
C LEU A 552 -17.72 13.75 34.48
N ASP A 553 -16.53 14.27 34.82
CA ASP A 553 -16.40 15.53 35.55
C ASP A 553 -16.90 16.72 34.72
N ASP A 554 -16.61 16.74 33.42
CA ASP A 554 -17.12 17.76 32.51
C ASP A 554 -18.65 17.67 32.38
N LEU A 555 -19.18 16.47 32.23
CA LEU A 555 -20.63 16.26 32.15
C LEU A 555 -21.36 16.63 33.45
N ALA A 556 -20.72 16.44 34.61
CA ALA A 556 -21.28 16.79 35.90
C ALA A 556 -21.45 18.31 36.11
N LEU A 557 -20.79 19.14 35.29
CA LEU A 557 -21.01 20.58 35.27
C LEU A 557 -22.41 20.93 34.72
N ASP A 558 -22.89 20.15 33.75
CA ASP A 558 -24.19 20.36 33.09
C ASP A 558 -25.30 19.51 33.71
N VAL A 559 -24.97 18.33 34.25
CA VAL A 559 -25.90 17.37 34.85
C VAL A 559 -25.42 17.02 36.27
N PRO A 560 -25.94 17.68 37.32
CA PRO A 560 -25.48 17.49 38.71
C PRO A 560 -25.54 16.04 39.20
N GLU A 561 -26.51 15.25 38.72
CA GLU A 561 -26.67 13.84 39.07
C GLU A 561 -25.84 12.87 38.21
N ALA A 562 -25.00 13.35 37.28
CA ALA A 562 -24.28 12.51 36.31
C ALA A 562 -23.44 11.43 36.99
N LYS A 563 -22.72 11.77 38.07
CA LYS A 563 -21.88 10.81 38.82
C LYS A 563 -22.69 9.68 39.43
N GLN A 564 -23.82 10.01 40.07
CA GLN A 564 -24.72 9.02 40.66
C GLN A 564 -25.33 8.10 39.59
N GLN A 565 -25.77 8.68 38.47
CA GLN A 565 -26.35 7.93 37.36
C GLN A 565 -25.33 7.01 36.68
N PHE A 566 -24.08 7.47 36.54
CA PHE A 566 -23.00 6.63 36.02
C PHE A 566 -22.72 5.43 36.94
N SER A 567 -22.66 5.63 38.27
CA SER A 567 -22.50 4.52 39.22
C SER A 567 -23.63 3.49 39.11
N CYS A 568 -24.88 3.92 38.87
CA CYS A 568 -25.97 3.00 38.59
C CYS A 568 -25.79 2.23 37.27
N CYS A 569 -25.27 2.89 36.23
CA CYS A 569 -24.95 2.23 34.95
C CYS A 569 -23.86 1.18 35.12
N VAL A 570 -22.78 1.48 35.84
CA VAL A 570 -21.69 0.54 36.14
C VAL A 570 -22.22 -0.68 36.91
N TYR A 571 -23.05 -0.45 37.93
CA TYR A 571 -23.66 -1.54 38.70
C TYR A 571 -24.56 -2.44 37.82
N LYS A 572 -25.40 -1.84 36.97
CA LYS A 572 -26.23 -2.61 36.02
C LYS A 572 -25.37 -3.40 35.04
N ALA A 573 -24.32 -2.79 34.49
CA ALA A 573 -23.42 -3.42 33.52
C ALA A 573 -22.61 -4.59 34.13
N ASN A 574 -22.13 -4.45 35.37
CA ASN A 574 -21.46 -5.54 36.10
C ASN A 574 -22.39 -6.74 36.32
N ASN A 575 -23.68 -6.51 36.62
CA ASN A 575 -24.66 -7.59 36.79
C ASN A 575 -25.04 -8.29 35.47
N LEU A 576 -24.74 -7.66 34.33
CA LEU A 576 -24.97 -8.21 32.99
C LEU A 576 -23.69 -8.77 32.36
N ASP A 577 -22.58 -8.85 33.12
CA ASP A 577 -21.27 -9.30 32.65
C ASP A 577 -20.70 -8.50 31.47
N TRP A 578 -21.08 -7.22 31.35
CA TRP A 578 -20.63 -6.32 30.29
C TRP A 578 -19.19 -5.83 30.47
N LEU A 579 -18.72 -5.80 31.71
CA LEU A 579 -17.46 -5.18 32.12
C LEU A 579 -16.52 -6.24 32.70
N ASP A 580 -15.22 -6.07 32.46
CA ASP A 580 -14.24 -6.91 33.13
C ASP A 580 -14.24 -6.60 34.65
N SER A 581 -14.32 -7.66 35.45
CA SER A 581 -14.32 -7.66 36.92
C SER A 581 -13.15 -6.89 37.57
N SER A 582 -12.08 -6.64 36.81
CA SER A 582 -10.90 -5.89 37.25
C SER A 582 -11.02 -4.36 37.10
N SER A 583 -11.96 -3.87 36.28
CA SER A 583 -11.97 -2.48 35.80
C SER A 583 -12.83 -1.53 36.64
N PHE A 584 -13.89 -2.02 37.28
CA PHE A 584 -14.79 -1.21 38.12
C PHE A 584 -15.14 -1.95 39.41
N SER A 585 -14.91 -1.34 40.58
CA SER A 585 -15.20 -1.96 41.88
C SER A 585 -16.71 -2.04 42.13
N ASN A 586 -17.21 -3.17 42.65
CA ASN A 586 -18.63 -3.42 42.90
C ASN A 586 -19.27 -2.66 44.10
N GLU A 587 -18.62 -1.64 44.66
CA GLU A 587 -19.18 -0.92 45.81
C GLU A 587 -19.80 0.43 45.43
N PRO A 588 -21.06 0.70 45.83
CA PRO A 588 -21.63 2.03 45.72
C PRO A 588 -20.92 2.95 46.73
N ARG A 589 -19.99 3.78 46.26
CA ARG A 589 -19.48 4.89 47.08
C ARG A 589 -20.56 5.95 47.20
N ASP A 590 -20.96 6.19 48.45
CA ASP A 590 -21.74 7.32 48.96
C ASP A 590 -23.27 7.31 48.75
N LEU A 591 -23.94 6.53 49.59
CA LEU A 591 -25.33 6.78 50.03
C LEU A 591 -25.48 6.66 51.56
N LEU A 592 -24.53 7.13 52.37
CA LEU A 592 -24.71 7.25 53.82
C LEU A 592 -23.89 8.41 54.40
N ASN A 593 -24.31 9.65 54.18
CA ASN A 593 -24.01 10.75 55.10
C ASN A 593 -24.91 11.98 54.87
N VAL A 594 -26.21 11.80 55.03
CA VAL A 594 -27.12 12.91 55.36
C VAL A 594 -28.03 12.44 56.48
N GLY A 595 -27.74 12.88 57.70
CA GLY A 595 -28.64 12.70 58.85
C GLY A 595 -27.93 12.31 60.13
N ASN A 596 -27.15 13.22 60.70
CA ASN A 596 -27.16 13.44 62.15
C ASN A 596 -26.43 14.75 62.49
N GLN A 597 -27.13 15.86 62.31
CA GLN A 597 -26.95 17.04 63.14
C GLN A 597 -28.32 17.50 63.63
N SER A 598 -28.36 17.83 64.93
CA SER A 598 -29.45 18.42 65.74
C SER A 598 -30.51 17.47 66.33
N LYS A 599 -30.31 17.08 67.60
CA LYS A 599 -31.04 17.66 68.75
C LYS A 599 -30.49 17.12 70.08
N ASP A 600 -30.15 18.08 70.94
CA ASP A 600 -29.96 18.07 72.41
C ASP A 600 -29.03 17.04 73.07
#